data_AF-A0A7W0F049-F1
#
_entry.id   AF-A0A7W0F049-F1
#
_cell.length_a   1.000
_cell.length_b   1.000
_cell.length_c   1.000
_cell.angle_alpha   90.00
_cell.angle_beta   90.00
_cell.angle_gamma   90.00
#
_symmetry.space_group_name_H-M   'P 1'
#
loop_
_entity.id
_entity.type
_entity.pdbx_description
1 polymer ?
#
loop_
_entity_poly.entity_id
_entity_poly.type
_entity_poly.pdbx_seq_one_letter_code
_entity_poly.pdbx_strand_id
1 'polypeptide(L)'
;FCSRRIRRVMIPYWIATILILCLDFFILKRTYPADWLALTFCGVNVRIELMHLDYTRWFVTFLLVWYGVFFLAFSQWKAEKAALITAVAAVVLLWVNFRYLHFGWYQFLPFSAGCLLGTHYEKLAAAYRHKSSIFMAMGIALALYLLIYRYSRSFWPVYRAVIQTVPPLSMAYLSDANSLIFCLALILLSGKLVERGYQSRVLLFLGKYSYEIFLLHGPFLIKYNPVIRDNGSAAVTFQFLVFLGLIAVLSSMMYRVNSPFYAKKPAR
;
A
#
# COMPACT_ATOMS: atom_id res chain seq x y z
N PHE A 1 1.74 9.70 -20.20
CA PHE A 1 1.93 8.78 -19.05
C PHE A 1 1.43 9.40 -17.74
N CYS A 2 1.99 10.54 -17.31
CA CYS A 2 1.68 11.17 -16.02
C CYS A 2 0.20 11.57 -15.86
N SER A 3 -0.40 12.22 -16.86
CA SER A 3 -1.80 12.70 -16.77
C SER A 3 -2.81 11.60 -16.45
N ARG A 4 -2.68 10.42 -17.08
CA ARG A 4 -3.57 9.27 -16.83
C ARG A 4 -3.38 8.68 -15.43
N ARG A 5 -2.13 8.57 -14.97
CA ARG A 5 -1.81 7.99 -13.65
C ARG A 5 -2.19 8.93 -12.50
N ILE A 6 -1.87 10.21 -12.64
CA ILE A 6 -2.27 11.24 -11.68
C ILE A 6 -3.79 11.26 -11.57
N ARG A 7 -4.52 11.26 -12.69
CA ARG A 7 -5.98 11.25 -12.66
C ARG A 7 -6.56 10.01 -11.96
N ARG A 8 -5.95 8.84 -12.16
CA ARG A 8 -6.38 7.59 -11.51
C ARG A 8 -6.20 7.60 -9.98
N VAL A 9 -5.21 8.32 -9.48
CA VAL A 9 -4.93 8.43 -8.03
C VAL A 9 -5.69 9.61 -7.42
N MET A 10 -5.60 10.78 -8.05
CA MET A 10 -6.14 12.03 -7.50
C MET A 10 -7.66 12.09 -7.51
N ILE A 11 -8.35 11.55 -8.53
CA ILE A 11 -9.83 11.60 -8.55
C ILE A 11 -10.44 10.82 -7.36
N PRO A 12 -10.12 9.52 -7.14
CA PRO A 12 -10.63 8.82 -5.97
C PRO A 12 -10.27 9.52 -4.66
N TYR A 13 -9.05 10.06 -4.59
CA TYR A 13 -8.57 10.78 -3.43
C TYR A 13 -9.36 12.07 -3.15
N TRP A 14 -9.67 12.88 -4.16
CA TRP A 14 -10.51 14.07 -4.00
C TRP A 14 -11.92 13.71 -3.54
N ILE A 15 -12.51 12.67 -4.14
CA ILE A 15 -13.84 12.19 -3.75
C ILE A 15 -13.82 11.76 -2.27
N ALA A 16 -12.84 10.95 -1.87
CA ALA A 16 -12.68 10.54 -0.48
C ALA A 16 -12.45 11.73 0.45
N THR A 17 -11.62 12.69 0.05
CA THR A 17 -11.33 13.90 0.84
C THR A 17 -12.59 14.74 1.06
N ILE A 18 -13.37 14.99 0.01
CA ILE A 18 -14.64 15.73 0.11
C ILE A 18 -15.61 14.99 1.03
N LEU A 19 -15.75 13.67 0.87
CA LEU A 19 -16.61 12.85 1.74
C LEU A 19 -16.19 12.98 3.21
N ILE A 20 -14.90 12.86 3.51
CA ILE A 20 -14.35 12.98 4.87
C ILE A 20 -14.58 14.40 5.43
N LEU A 21 -14.38 15.45 4.63
CA LEU A 21 -14.63 16.82 5.05
C LEU A 21 -16.11 17.05 5.40
N CYS A 22 -17.03 16.51 4.60
CA CYS A 22 -18.45 16.55 4.91
C CYS A 22 -18.74 15.81 6.24
N LEU A 23 -18.21 14.61 6.42
CA LEU A 23 -18.39 13.84 7.65
C LEU A 23 -17.81 14.56 8.87
N ASP A 24 -16.63 15.17 8.75
CA ASP A 24 -16.01 15.96 9.82
C ASP A 24 -16.85 17.16 10.21
N PHE A 25 -17.41 17.87 9.22
CA PHE A 25 -18.25 19.02 9.46
C PHE A 25 -19.56 18.64 10.15
N PHE A 26 -20.26 17.60 9.64
CA PHE A 26 -21.57 17.24 10.16
C PHE A 26 -21.52 16.47 11.48
N ILE A 27 -20.61 15.48 11.59
CA ILE A 27 -20.53 14.56 12.73
C ILE A 27 -19.61 15.12 13.83
N LEU A 28 -18.39 15.50 13.47
CA LEU A 28 -17.37 15.91 14.45
C LEU A 28 -17.36 17.41 14.73
N LYS A 29 -18.14 18.20 13.99
CA LYS A 29 -18.18 19.67 14.06
C LYS A 29 -16.78 20.30 13.90
N ARG A 30 -15.93 19.72 13.04
CA ARG A 30 -14.57 20.19 12.76
C ARG A 30 -14.50 20.96 11.45
N THR A 31 -13.68 21.99 11.42
CA THR A 31 -13.32 22.78 10.24
C THR A 31 -11.81 22.83 10.08
N TYR A 32 -11.34 23.10 8.86
CA TYR A 32 -9.91 23.07 8.52
C TYR A 32 -9.50 24.36 7.80
N PRO A 33 -8.28 24.88 8.06
CA PRO A 33 -7.73 26.03 7.34
C PRO A 33 -7.65 25.82 5.82
N ALA A 34 -7.86 26.88 5.05
CA ALA A 34 -7.90 26.81 3.58
C ALA A 34 -6.56 26.39 2.94
N ASP A 35 -5.44 26.79 3.53
CA ASP A 35 -4.10 26.40 3.08
C ASP A 35 -3.87 24.89 3.25
N TRP A 36 -4.38 24.30 4.34
CA TRP A 36 -4.33 22.86 4.60
C TRP A 36 -5.15 22.09 3.58
N LEU A 37 -6.35 22.58 3.28
CA LEU A 37 -7.21 22.00 2.24
C LEU A 37 -6.53 22.07 0.88
N ALA A 38 -5.98 23.23 0.50
CA ALA A 38 -5.28 23.39 -0.78
C ALA A 38 -4.12 22.40 -0.93
N LEU A 39 -3.26 22.27 0.09
CA LEU A 39 -2.16 21.30 0.09
C LEU A 39 -2.65 19.86 -0.03
N THR A 40 -3.70 19.51 0.73
CA THR A 40 -4.36 18.20 0.62
C THR A 40 -4.89 17.97 -0.80
N PHE A 41 -5.63 18.90 -1.41
CA PHE A 41 -6.13 18.74 -2.77
C PHE A 41 -5.02 18.62 -3.82
N CYS A 42 -3.87 19.25 -3.58
CA CYS A 42 -2.66 19.07 -4.40
C CYS A 42 -1.94 17.73 -4.16
N GLY A 43 -2.37 16.93 -3.17
CA GLY A 43 -1.74 15.67 -2.80
C GLY A 43 -0.43 15.84 -2.04
N VAL A 44 -0.18 17.01 -1.46
CA VAL A 44 1.03 17.34 -0.68
C VAL A 44 0.68 17.32 0.81
N ASN A 45 0.91 16.18 1.47
CA ASN A 45 0.51 15.96 2.86
C ASN A 45 1.72 15.63 3.73
N VAL A 46 2.62 16.62 3.88
CA VAL A 46 3.88 16.49 4.64
C VAL A 46 3.78 16.95 6.10
N ARG A 47 2.70 17.65 6.46
CA ARG A 47 2.49 18.18 7.80
C ARG A 47 1.78 17.17 8.68
N ILE A 48 2.26 16.97 9.91
CA ILE A 48 1.70 16.01 10.86
C ILE A 48 0.28 16.41 11.26
N GLU A 49 0.00 17.72 11.32
CA GLU A 49 -1.32 18.27 11.66
C GLU A 49 -2.41 17.85 10.66
N LEU A 50 -2.03 17.57 9.40
CA LEU A 50 -2.94 17.07 8.37
C LEU A 50 -3.36 15.61 8.60
N MET A 51 -2.67 14.87 9.47
CA MET A 51 -3.01 13.48 9.83
C MET A 51 -4.42 13.39 10.44
N HIS A 52 -4.88 14.43 11.12
CA HIS A 52 -6.23 14.50 11.68
C HIS A 52 -7.32 14.57 10.62
N LEU A 53 -6.98 15.03 9.42
CA LEU A 53 -7.92 15.12 8.31
C LEU A 53 -8.10 13.72 7.70
N ASP A 54 -7.00 12.98 7.47
CA ASP A 54 -7.04 11.57 7.07
C ASP A 54 -5.67 10.89 7.25
N TYR A 55 -5.70 9.72 7.88
CA TYR A 55 -4.55 8.90 8.24
C TYR A 55 -3.81 8.31 7.04
N THR A 56 -4.43 8.29 5.86
CA THR A 56 -3.94 7.58 4.66
C THR A 56 -3.31 8.52 3.63
N ARG A 57 -3.27 9.83 3.89
CA ARG A 57 -2.84 10.86 2.92
C ARG A 57 -1.36 10.91 2.60
N TRP A 58 -0.52 10.54 3.56
CA TRP A 58 0.92 10.45 3.33
C TRP A 58 1.20 9.49 2.16
N PHE A 59 0.38 8.45 1.99
CA PHE A 59 0.47 7.50 0.89
C PHE A 59 0.21 8.13 -0.48
N VAL A 60 -0.69 9.13 -0.57
CA VAL A 60 -0.93 9.85 -1.84
C VAL A 60 0.29 10.68 -2.22
N THR A 61 0.85 11.43 -1.27
CA THR A 61 2.10 12.18 -1.46
C THR A 61 3.22 11.24 -1.92
N PHE A 62 3.35 10.12 -1.23
CA PHE A 62 4.30 9.06 -1.53
C PHE A 62 4.13 8.51 -2.97
N LEU A 63 2.90 8.20 -3.40
CA LEU A 63 2.62 7.74 -4.76
C LEU A 63 2.99 8.78 -5.82
N LEU A 64 2.68 10.05 -5.58
CA LEU A 64 3.01 11.14 -6.51
C LEU A 64 4.52 11.32 -6.65
N VAL A 65 5.27 11.29 -5.54
CA VAL A 65 6.74 11.31 -5.54
C VAL A 65 7.27 10.14 -6.37
N TRP A 66 6.78 8.92 -6.14
CA TRP A 66 7.21 7.76 -6.90
C TRP A 66 6.86 7.82 -8.39
N TYR A 67 5.72 8.38 -8.76
CA TYR A 67 5.40 8.60 -10.17
C TYR A 67 6.35 9.60 -10.82
N GLY A 68 6.76 10.65 -10.11
CA GLY A 68 7.80 11.57 -10.56
C GLY A 68 9.14 10.88 -10.75
N VAL A 69 9.63 10.18 -9.72
CA VAL A 69 10.90 9.44 -9.76
C VAL A 69 10.89 8.39 -10.87
N PHE A 70 9.82 7.60 -10.98
CA PHE A 70 9.66 6.59 -12.02
C PHE A 70 9.66 7.22 -13.42
N PHE A 71 8.92 8.30 -13.62
CA PHE A 71 8.86 8.98 -14.91
C PHE A 71 10.23 9.51 -15.33
N LEU A 72 10.97 10.16 -14.43
CA LEU A 72 12.32 10.66 -14.71
C LEU A 72 13.28 9.50 -15.00
N ALA A 73 13.27 8.45 -14.17
CA ALA A 73 14.15 7.30 -14.33
C ALA A 73 13.90 6.55 -15.66
N PHE A 74 12.64 6.27 -16.00
CA PHE A 74 12.31 5.47 -17.19
C PHE A 74 12.17 6.29 -18.48
N SER A 75 12.15 7.62 -18.41
CA SER A 75 12.18 8.47 -19.61
C SER A 75 13.60 8.67 -20.14
N GLN A 76 14.61 8.66 -19.27
CA GLN A 76 15.99 8.99 -19.64
C GLN A 76 16.91 7.77 -19.73
N TRP A 77 16.61 6.67 -19.04
CA TRP A 77 17.52 5.52 -18.95
C TRP A 77 16.87 4.19 -19.36
N LYS A 78 17.71 3.23 -19.74
CA LYS A 78 17.30 1.83 -20.00
C LYS A 78 16.70 1.21 -18.74
N ALA A 79 15.78 0.26 -18.90
CA ALA A 79 14.99 -0.33 -17.83
C ALA A 79 15.82 -0.81 -16.62
N GLU A 80 16.94 -1.50 -16.83
CA GLU A 80 17.80 -1.98 -15.75
C GLU A 80 18.44 -0.83 -14.94
N LYS A 81 18.98 0.18 -15.64
CA LYS A 81 19.54 1.39 -15.00
C LYS A 81 18.45 2.19 -14.31
N ALA A 82 17.29 2.34 -14.94
CA ALA A 82 16.14 3.04 -14.36
C ALA A 82 15.66 2.36 -13.08
N ALA A 83 15.58 1.03 -13.05
CA ALA A 83 15.22 0.28 -11.86
C ALA A 83 16.26 0.45 -10.73
N LEU A 84 17.56 0.44 -11.05
CA LEU A 84 18.61 0.76 -10.09
C LEU A 84 18.48 2.18 -9.53
N ILE A 85 18.21 3.17 -10.39
CA ILE A 85 17.95 4.56 -9.95
C ILE A 85 16.76 4.62 -9.00
N THR A 86 15.67 3.89 -9.28
CA THR A 86 14.53 3.84 -8.34
C THR A 86 14.90 3.18 -7.00
N ALA A 87 15.80 2.18 -6.99
CA ALA A 87 16.27 1.56 -5.75
C ALA A 87 17.14 2.53 -4.92
N VAL A 88 18.04 3.27 -5.57
CA VAL A 88 18.82 4.33 -4.90
C VAL A 88 17.88 5.41 -4.35
N ALA A 89 16.91 5.84 -5.14
CA ALA A 89 15.90 6.80 -4.68
C ALA A 89 15.10 6.28 -3.49
N ALA A 90 14.77 4.98 -3.42
CA ALA A 90 14.05 4.41 -2.29
C ALA A 90 14.84 4.53 -0.98
N VAL A 91 16.15 4.21 -1.03
CA VAL A 91 17.06 4.34 0.13
C VAL A 91 17.17 5.80 0.58
N VAL A 92 17.38 6.72 -0.37
CA VAL A 92 17.47 8.15 -0.08
C VAL A 92 16.16 8.67 0.50
N LEU A 93 15.02 8.34 -0.10
CA LEU A 93 13.71 8.79 0.38
C LEU A 93 13.37 8.20 1.75
N LEU A 94 13.75 6.96 2.05
CA LEU A 94 13.57 6.37 3.38
C LEU A 94 14.41 7.13 4.42
N TRP A 95 15.66 7.47 4.09
CA TRP A 95 16.51 8.28 4.96
C TRP A 95 15.96 9.70 5.17
N VAL A 96 15.53 10.37 4.10
CA VAL A 96 14.91 11.71 4.17
C VAL A 96 13.63 11.67 5.00
N ASN A 97 12.81 10.64 4.80
CA ASN A 97 11.59 10.47 5.58
C ASN A 97 11.90 10.26 7.06
N PHE A 98 12.89 9.41 7.37
CA PHE A 98 13.30 9.16 8.74
C PHE A 98 13.85 10.43 9.43
N ARG A 99 14.58 11.29 8.70
CA ARG A 99 15.25 12.45 9.30
C ARG A 99 14.40 13.73 9.33
N TYR A 100 13.54 13.93 8.32
CA TYR A 100 12.87 15.21 8.08
C TYR A 100 11.35 15.09 7.97
N LEU A 101 10.81 14.18 7.15
CA LEU A 101 9.38 14.20 6.81
C LEU A 101 8.49 13.47 7.83
N HIS A 102 9.00 12.44 8.50
CA HIS A 102 8.31 11.67 9.53
C HIS A 102 6.89 11.23 9.14
N PHE A 103 6.69 10.70 7.92
CA PHE A 103 5.38 10.21 7.45
C PHE A 103 4.78 9.07 8.31
N GLY A 104 5.48 8.59 9.34
CA GLY A 104 5.04 7.52 10.23
C GLY A 104 5.11 6.13 9.59
N TRP A 105 5.42 6.04 8.29
CA TRP A 105 5.55 4.82 7.51
C TRP A 105 6.84 4.84 6.70
N TYR A 106 7.53 3.70 6.64
CA TYR A 106 8.88 3.57 6.06
C TYR A 106 8.94 2.66 4.84
N GLN A 107 7.81 2.45 4.15
CA GLN A 107 7.70 1.48 3.06
C GLN A 107 8.13 2.03 1.69
N PHE A 108 9.40 2.40 1.53
CA PHE A 108 9.92 2.99 0.29
C PHE A 108 10.50 1.95 -0.68
N LEU A 109 11.08 0.87 -0.18
CA LEU A 109 11.69 -0.18 -0.99
C LEU A 109 10.71 -1.01 -1.84
N PRO A 110 9.44 -1.24 -1.44
CA PRO A 110 8.47 -2.02 -2.22
C PRO A 110 8.27 -1.54 -3.64
N PHE A 111 8.24 -0.23 -3.86
CA PHE A 111 8.08 0.32 -5.20
C PHE A 111 9.28 -0.01 -6.10
N SER A 112 10.50 0.21 -5.62
CA SER A 112 11.71 -0.12 -6.37
C SER A 112 11.89 -1.62 -6.59
N ALA A 113 11.53 -2.44 -5.60
CA ALA A 113 11.54 -3.89 -5.74
C ALA A 113 10.55 -4.35 -6.82
N GLY A 114 9.36 -3.75 -6.87
CA GLY A 114 8.39 -3.97 -7.95
C GLY A 114 8.93 -3.59 -9.32
N CYS A 115 9.67 -2.48 -9.44
CA CYS A 115 10.32 -2.09 -10.69
C CYS A 115 11.37 -3.12 -11.13
N LEU A 116 12.26 -3.57 -10.22
CA LEU A 116 13.27 -4.59 -10.49
C LEU A 116 12.65 -5.95 -10.85
N LEU A 117 11.58 -6.35 -10.17
CA LEU A 117 10.83 -7.56 -10.52
C LEU A 117 10.19 -7.42 -11.90
N GLY A 118 9.67 -6.24 -12.24
CA GLY A 118 9.10 -5.95 -13.55
C GLY A 118 10.11 -6.06 -14.69
N THR A 119 11.34 -5.56 -14.50
CA THR A 119 12.40 -5.64 -15.53
C THR A 119 12.88 -7.06 -15.79
N HIS A 120 12.77 -7.95 -14.81
CA HIS A 120 13.19 -9.35 -14.92
C HIS A 120 12.01 -10.33 -14.93
N TYR A 121 10.78 -9.84 -15.13
CA TYR A 121 9.56 -10.63 -14.96
C TYR A 121 9.55 -11.90 -15.82
N GLU A 122 9.88 -11.79 -17.10
CA GLU A 122 9.85 -12.94 -18.02
C GLU A 122 10.84 -14.05 -17.60
N LYS A 123 12.06 -13.66 -17.22
CA LYS A 123 13.10 -14.59 -16.75
C LYS A 123 12.66 -15.27 -15.45
N LEU A 124 12.13 -14.49 -14.50
CA LEU A 124 11.63 -15.00 -13.22
C LEU A 124 10.42 -15.91 -13.40
N ALA A 125 9.48 -15.55 -14.27
CA ALA A 125 8.30 -16.35 -14.58
C ALA A 125 8.67 -17.66 -15.31
N ALA A 126 9.66 -17.64 -16.21
CA ALA A 126 10.19 -18.85 -16.83
C ALA A 126 10.86 -19.77 -15.79
N ALA A 127 11.71 -19.21 -14.91
CA ALA A 127 12.34 -19.95 -13.83
C ALA A 127 11.31 -20.55 -12.86
N TYR A 128 10.29 -19.78 -12.49
CA TYR A 128 9.20 -20.25 -11.62
C TYR A 128 8.45 -21.42 -12.25
N ARG A 129 8.06 -21.32 -13.52
CA ARG A 129 7.35 -22.40 -14.23
C ARG A 129 8.18 -23.70 -14.29
N HIS A 130 9.48 -23.59 -14.57
CA HIS A 130 10.36 -24.76 -14.65
C HIS A 130 10.63 -25.38 -13.27
N LYS A 131 10.70 -24.58 -12.19
CA LYS A 131 11.13 -25.00 -10.85
C LYS A 131 10.10 -24.71 -9.77
N SER A 132 8.81 -24.81 -10.09
CA SER A 132 7.72 -24.33 -9.22
C SER A 132 7.74 -24.95 -7.81
N SER A 133 8.11 -26.22 -7.65
CA SER A 133 8.25 -26.86 -6.33
C SER A 133 9.35 -26.23 -5.47
N ILE A 134 10.48 -25.84 -6.06
CA ILE A 134 11.58 -25.18 -5.34
C ILE A 134 11.13 -23.79 -4.89
N PHE A 135 10.46 -23.03 -5.75
CA PHE A 135 9.91 -21.72 -5.39
C PHE A 135 8.81 -21.81 -4.33
N MET A 136 7.98 -22.86 -4.36
CA MET A 136 7.01 -23.13 -3.30
C MET A 136 7.69 -23.43 -1.97
N ALA A 137 8.71 -24.31 -1.97
CA ALA A 137 9.49 -24.60 -0.77
C ALA A 137 10.16 -23.34 -0.21
N MET A 138 10.71 -22.49 -1.08
CA MET A 138 11.25 -21.18 -0.69
C MET A 138 10.17 -20.28 -0.09
N GLY A 139 8.97 -20.20 -0.68
CA GLY A 139 7.84 -19.46 -0.13
C GLY A 139 7.43 -19.93 1.26
N ILE A 140 7.38 -21.25 1.48
CA ILE A 140 7.11 -21.85 2.80
C ILE A 140 8.22 -21.50 3.79
N ALA A 141 9.49 -21.64 3.40
CA ALA A 141 10.63 -21.32 4.26
C ALA A 141 10.63 -19.84 4.68
N LEU A 142 10.34 -18.92 3.75
CA LEU A 142 10.21 -17.50 4.05
C LEU A 142 9.01 -17.21 4.97
N ALA A 143 7.86 -17.88 4.77
CA ALA A 143 6.70 -17.73 5.63
C ALA A 143 6.98 -18.24 7.07
N LEU A 144 7.67 -19.38 7.20
CA LEU A 144 8.11 -19.92 8.49
C LEU A 144 9.12 -19.00 9.16
N TYR A 145 10.11 -18.50 8.41
CA TYR A 145 11.06 -17.49 8.91
C TYR A 145 10.33 -16.28 9.49
N LEU A 146 9.34 -15.73 8.77
CA LEU A 146 8.57 -14.58 9.24
C LEU A 146 7.73 -14.89 10.47
N LEU A 147 7.16 -16.09 10.55
CA LEU A 147 6.40 -16.54 11.71
C LEU A 147 7.30 -16.65 12.94
N ILE A 148 8.47 -17.29 12.80
CA ILE A 148 9.47 -17.41 13.86
C ILE A 148 9.95 -16.02 14.26
N TYR A 149 10.32 -15.17 13.31
CA TYR A 149 10.76 -13.79 13.57
C TYR A 149 9.72 -13.00 14.36
N ARG A 150 8.44 -13.04 13.96
CA ARG A 150 7.34 -12.35 14.66
C ARG A 150 7.11 -12.94 16.04
N TYR A 151 7.13 -14.27 16.17
CA TYR A 151 7.00 -14.94 17.46
C TYR A 151 8.14 -14.56 18.42
N SER A 152 9.40 -14.66 17.98
CA SER A 152 10.56 -14.25 18.78
C SER A 152 10.50 -12.78 19.18
N ARG A 153 10.06 -11.88 18.30
CA ARG A 153 9.89 -10.45 18.61
C ARG A 153 8.75 -10.17 19.58
N SER A 154 7.78 -11.06 19.73
CA SER A 154 6.73 -10.93 20.75
C SER A 154 7.24 -11.20 22.17
N PHE A 155 8.38 -11.88 22.31
CA PHE A 155 9.00 -12.13 23.60
C PHE A 155 9.72 -10.87 24.11
N TRP A 156 9.28 -10.35 25.26
CA TRP A 156 9.70 -9.05 25.79
C TRP A 156 11.22 -8.86 25.95
N PRO A 157 11.98 -9.84 26.49
CA PRO A 157 13.45 -9.73 26.58
C PRO A 157 14.13 -9.55 25.21
N VAL A 158 13.69 -10.30 24.19
CA VAL A 158 14.24 -10.21 22.83
C VAL A 158 13.85 -8.87 22.21
N TYR A 159 12.61 -8.43 22.37
CA TYR A 159 12.15 -7.13 21.90
C TYR A 159 12.99 -5.98 22.46
N ARG A 160 13.23 -5.99 23.78
CA ARG A 160 14.05 -4.98 24.48
C ARG A 160 15.49 -5.00 23.98
N ALA A 161 16.12 -6.17 23.91
CA ALA A 161 17.49 -6.30 23.43
C ALA A 161 17.65 -5.71 22.02
N VAL A 162 16.76 -6.08 21.10
CA VAL A 162 16.81 -5.57 19.71
C VAL A 162 16.65 -4.06 19.65
N ILE A 163 15.73 -3.46 20.43
CA ILE A 163 15.54 -1.99 20.43
C ILE A 163 16.73 -1.24 21.02
N GLN A 164 17.40 -1.83 22.02
CA GLN A 164 18.57 -1.20 22.64
C GLN A 164 19.84 -1.33 21.79
N THR A 165 19.97 -2.41 21.01
CA THR A 165 21.17 -2.66 20.19
C THR A 165 21.07 -2.08 18.78
N VAL A 166 19.89 -2.16 18.14
CA VAL A 166 19.75 -1.82 16.72
C VAL A 166 19.37 -0.34 16.57
N PRO A 167 20.15 0.46 15.80
CA PRO A 167 19.81 1.85 15.55
C PRO A 167 18.40 2.00 14.95
N PRO A 168 17.63 3.05 15.32
CA PRO A 168 16.25 3.21 14.86
C PRO A 168 16.11 3.27 13.32
N LEU A 169 17.08 3.88 12.63
CA LEU A 169 17.10 3.90 11.16
C LEU A 169 17.24 2.48 10.60
N SER A 170 18.13 1.66 11.17
CA SER A 170 18.30 0.25 10.78
C SER A 170 17.03 -0.55 11.05
N MET A 171 16.31 -0.27 12.14
CA MET A 171 15.00 -0.86 12.41
C MET A 171 13.96 -0.52 11.34
N ALA A 172 13.97 0.71 10.81
CA ALA A 172 13.09 1.10 9.71
C ALA A 172 13.38 0.28 8.43
N TYR A 173 14.66 0.14 8.05
CA TYR A 173 15.05 -0.71 6.92
C TYR A 173 14.69 -2.19 7.13
N LEU A 174 14.91 -2.73 8.32
CA LEU A 174 14.54 -4.11 8.65
C LEU A 174 13.02 -4.33 8.58
N SER A 175 12.24 -3.34 9.03
CA SER A 175 10.78 -3.41 8.92
C SER A 175 10.30 -3.45 7.47
N ASP A 176 10.91 -2.63 6.60
CA ASP A 176 10.57 -2.60 5.18
C ASP A 176 11.02 -3.89 4.46
N ALA A 177 12.23 -4.38 4.76
CA ALA A 177 12.74 -5.66 4.25
C ALA A 177 11.85 -6.85 4.67
N ASN A 178 11.40 -6.90 5.92
CA ASN A 178 10.46 -7.92 6.38
C ASN A 178 9.12 -7.87 5.62
N SER A 179 8.64 -6.66 5.31
CA SER A 179 7.42 -6.47 4.51
C SER A 179 7.61 -6.99 3.08
N LEU A 180 8.76 -6.74 2.47
CA LEU A 180 9.13 -7.29 1.16
C LEU A 180 9.22 -8.81 1.16
N ILE A 181 9.87 -9.41 2.16
CA ILE A 181 9.98 -10.87 2.31
C ILE A 181 8.58 -11.47 2.46
N PHE A 182 7.69 -10.82 3.21
CA PHE A 182 6.30 -11.25 3.35
C PHE A 182 5.54 -11.22 2.02
N CYS A 183 5.63 -10.13 1.28
CA CYS A 183 5.02 -10.03 -0.05
C CYS A 183 5.58 -11.10 -1.00
N LEU A 184 6.90 -11.33 -0.98
CA LEU A 184 7.53 -12.37 -1.79
C LEU A 184 7.01 -13.76 -1.42
N ALA A 185 6.95 -14.10 -0.13
CA ALA A 185 6.40 -15.37 0.33
C ALA A 185 4.96 -15.58 -0.17
N LEU A 186 4.10 -14.55 -0.05
CA LEU A 186 2.73 -14.60 -0.56
C LEU A 186 2.67 -14.80 -2.08
N ILE A 187 3.50 -14.10 -2.86
CA ILE A 187 3.56 -14.25 -4.32
C ILE A 187 3.94 -15.68 -4.68
N LEU A 188 4.96 -16.25 -4.03
CA LEU A 188 5.45 -17.60 -4.33
C LEU A 188 4.43 -18.68 -3.98
N LEU A 189 3.76 -18.55 -2.82
CA LEU A 189 2.74 -19.49 -2.36
C LEU A 189 1.47 -19.40 -3.23
N SER A 190 1.01 -18.18 -3.52
CA SER A 190 -0.18 -17.95 -4.35
C SER A 190 0.05 -18.35 -5.81
N GLY A 191 1.27 -18.22 -6.33
CA GLY A 191 1.59 -18.61 -7.70
C GLY A 191 1.22 -20.06 -8.02
N LYS A 192 1.45 -20.99 -7.09
CA LYS A 192 1.12 -22.42 -7.30
C LYS A 192 -0.37 -22.68 -7.30
N LEU A 193 -1.12 -21.95 -6.47
CA LEU A 193 -2.58 -22.01 -6.46
C LEU A 193 -3.14 -21.50 -7.80
N VAL A 194 -2.58 -20.39 -8.30
CA VAL A 194 -2.98 -19.81 -9.59
C VAL A 194 -2.65 -20.75 -10.76
N GLU A 195 -1.50 -21.43 -10.76
CA GLU A 195 -1.15 -22.44 -11.77
C GLU A 195 -2.17 -23.58 -11.85
N ARG A 196 -2.75 -23.97 -10.71
CA ARG A 196 -3.82 -24.99 -10.63
C ARG A 196 -5.20 -24.44 -10.98
N GLY A 197 -5.29 -23.18 -11.41
CA GLY A 197 -6.54 -22.54 -11.79
C GLY A 197 -7.36 -22.01 -10.61
N TYR A 198 -6.83 -22.04 -9.38
CA TYR A 198 -7.53 -21.43 -8.24
C TYR A 198 -7.47 -19.91 -8.34
N GLN A 199 -8.63 -19.29 -8.43
CA GLN A 199 -8.79 -17.84 -8.43
C GLN A 199 -9.94 -17.46 -7.49
N SER A 200 -9.66 -16.58 -6.53
CA SER A 200 -10.70 -16.03 -5.66
C SER A 200 -11.31 -14.79 -6.30
N ARG A 201 -12.60 -14.85 -6.65
CA ARG A 201 -13.35 -13.70 -7.18
C ARG A 201 -13.38 -12.53 -6.18
N VAL A 202 -13.44 -12.85 -4.88
CA VAL A 202 -13.42 -11.86 -3.81
C VAL A 202 -12.06 -11.15 -3.75
N LEU A 203 -10.95 -11.88 -3.78
CA LEU A 203 -9.62 -11.26 -3.78
C LEU A 203 -9.37 -10.44 -5.04
N LEU A 204 -9.85 -10.89 -6.21
CA LEU A 204 -9.77 -10.12 -7.45
C LEU A 204 -10.57 -8.81 -7.35
N PHE A 205 -11.77 -8.86 -6.75
CA PHE A 205 -12.56 -7.67 -6.48
C PHE A 205 -11.84 -6.71 -5.52
N LEU A 206 -11.38 -7.19 -4.37
CA LEU A 206 -10.67 -6.38 -3.38
C LEU A 206 -9.38 -5.79 -3.97
N GLY A 207 -8.63 -6.56 -4.76
CA GLY A 207 -7.44 -6.09 -5.45
C GLY A 207 -7.75 -4.97 -6.45
N LYS A 208 -8.85 -5.08 -7.20
CA LYS A 208 -9.26 -4.08 -8.19
C LYS A 208 -9.55 -2.71 -7.57
N TYR A 209 -10.09 -2.68 -6.35
CA TYR A 209 -10.47 -1.44 -5.63
C TYR A 209 -9.61 -1.18 -4.39
N SER A 210 -8.46 -1.84 -4.30
CA SER A 210 -7.59 -1.80 -3.13
C SER A 210 -7.17 -0.39 -2.75
N TYR A 211 -7.01 0.50 -3.73
CA TYR A 211 -6.66 1.89 -3.50
C TYR A 211 -7.80 2.69 -2.86
N GLU A 212 -9.02 2.58 -3.40
CA GLU A 212 -10.20 3.23 -2.86
C GLU A 212 -10.54 2.71 -1.47
N ILE A 213 -10.44 1.39 -1.27
CA ILE A 213 -10.55 0.72 0.03
C ILE A 213 -9.54 1.32 1.00
N PHE A 214 -8.29 1.46 0.56
CA PHE A 214 -7.23 2.03 1.37
C PHE A 214 -7.49 3.49 1.73
N LEU A 215 -8.03 4.32 0.84
CA LEU A 215 -8.35 5.72 1.19
C LEU A 215 -9.44 5.84 2.28
N LEU A 216 -10.37 4.89 2.30
CA LEU A 216 -11.54 4.96 3.18
C LEU A 216 -11.33 4.21 4.50
N HIS A 217 -10.46 3.18 4.53
CA HIS A 217 -10.30 2.35 5.73
C HIS A 217 -9.85 3.14 6.96
N GLY A 218 -8.85 4.01 6.81
CA GLY A 218 -8.30 4.78 7.93
C GLY A 218 -9.36 5.70 8.55
N PRO A 219 -10.01 6.58 7.76
CA PRO A 219 -11.09 7.42 8.25
C PRO A 219 -12.21 6.64 8.95
N PHE A 220 -12.76 5.58 8.34
CA PHE A 220 -13.88 4.85 8.93
C PHE A 220 -13.49 4.00 10.14
N LEU A 221 -12.38 3.25 10.07
CA LEU A 221 -11.99 2.29 11.11
C LEU A 221 -11.16 2.90 12.25
N ILE A 222 -10.52 4.05 12.05
CA ILE A 222 -9.69 4.69 13.08
C ILE A 222 -10.35 5.97 13.57
N LYS A 223 -10.69 6.89 12.66
CA LYS A 223 -11.15 8.24 13.04
C LYS A 223 -12.59 8.28 13.53
N TYR A 224 -13.50 7.61 12.82
CA TYR A 224 -14.93 7.59 13.17
C TYR A 224 -15.33 6.39 14.05
N ASN A 225 -14.44 5.42 14.23
CA ASN A 225 -14.62 4.29 15.15
C ASN A 225 -15.06 4.71 16.58
N PRO A 226 -14.49 5.76 17.22
CA PRO A 226 -14.96 6.20 18.54
C PRO A 226 -16.37 6.83 18.58
N VAL A 227 -17.00 7.10 17.43
CA VAL A 227 -18.42 7.56 17.37
C VAL A 227 -19.38 6.37 17.38
N ILE A 228 -18.92 5.16 17.03
CA ILE A 228 -19.64 3.88 17.19
C ILE A 228 -19.01 3.10 18.34
N ARG A 229 -18.94 3.76 19.51
CA ARG A 229 -18.56 3.10 20.76
C ARG A 229 -19.72 2.20 21.19
N ASP A 230 -19.60 0.91 20.89
CA ASP A 230 -20.24 -0.10 21.72
C ASP A 230 -19.25 -1.24 22.02
N ASN A 231 -19.20 -1.61 23.30
CA ASN A 231 -18.08 -2.29 23.97
C ASN A 231 -17.95 -3.79 23.65
N GLY A 232 -18.34 -4.23 22.45
CA GLY A 232 -18.38 -5.64 22.07
C GLY A 232 -17.54 -5.98 20.83
N SER A 233 -16.89 -7.13 20.84
CA SER A 233 -16.22 -7.73 19.67
C SER A 233 -17.15 -7.92 18.46
N ALA A 234 -18.46 -7.99 18.68
CA ALA A 234 -19.49 -8.04 17.63
C ALA A 234 -19.60 -6.72 16.83
N ALA A 235 -19.32 -5.56 17.45
CA ALA A 235 -19.43 -4.25 16.80
C ALA A 235 -18.35 -4.07 15.71
N VAL A 236 -17.13 -4.54 15.94
CA VAL A 236 -16.03 -4.46 14.97
C VAL A 236 -16.33 -5.28 13.72
N THR A 237 -16.90 -6.48 13.87
CA THR A 237 -17.28 -7.33 12.73
C THR A 237 -18.41 -6.70 11.92
N PHE A 238 -19.43 -6.12 12.57
CA PHE A 238 -20.51 -5.42 11.88
C PHE A 238 -20.03 -4.14 11.18
N GLN A 239 -19.17 -3.34 11.85
CA GLN A 239 -18.52 -2.17 11.24
C GLN A 239 -17.68 -2.55 10.02
N PHE A 240 -16.97 -3.68 10.08
CA PHE A 240 -16.22 -4.21 8.95
C PHE A 240 -17.14 -4.61 7.79
N LEU A 241 -18.31 -5.19 8.06
CA LEU A 241 -19.31 -5.51 7.03
C LEU A 241 -19.95 -4.25 6.42
N VAL A 242 -20.27 -3.24 7.23
CA VAL A 242 -20.75 -1.93 6.73
C VAL A 242 -19.68 -1.22 5.91
N PHE A 243 -18.43 -1.27 6.36
CA PHE A 243 -17.27 -0.76 5.64
C PHE A 243 -17.10 -1.45 4.28
N LEU A 244 -17.17 -2.79 4.25
CA LEU A 244 -17.21 -3.57 3.00
C LEU A 244 -18.39 -3.20 2.10
N GLY A 245 -19.57 -2.95 2.67
CA GLY A 245 -20.76 -2.49 1.95
C GLY A 245 -20.57 -1.11 1.31
N LEU A 246 -20.07 -0.13 2.07
CA LEU A 246 -19.77 1.23 1.57
C LEU A 246 -18.71 1.20 0.47
N ILE A 247 -17.67 0.39 0.65
CA ILE A 247 -16.66 0.12 -0.37
C ILE A 247 -17.32 -0.44 -1.63
N ALA A 248 -18.18 -1.46 -1.50
CA ALA A 248 -18.82 -2.09 -2.65
C ALA A 248 -19.71 -1.10 -3.41
N VAL A 249 -20.42 -0.22 -2.70
CA VAL A 249 -21.24 0.86 -3.29
C VAL A 249 -20.36 1.87 -4.01
N LEU A 250 -19.35 2.45 -3.36
CA LEU A 250 -18.45 3.43 -3.97
C LEU A 250 -17.69 2.83 -5.17
N SER A 251 -17.23 1.61 -5.03
CA SER A 251 -16.63 0.81 -6.10
C SER A 251 -17.58 0.64 -7.29
N SER A 252 -18.86 0.35 -7.06
CA SER A 252 -19.86 0.21 -8.12
C SER A 252 -20.17 1.52 -8.84
N MET A 253 -20.17 2.65 -8.10
CA MET A 253 -20.35 3.99 -8.65
C MET A 253 -19.15 4.40 -9.52
N MET A 254 -17.93 4.09 -9.07
CA MET A 254 -16.70 4.42 -9.80
C MET A 254 -16.43 3.50 -11.00
N TYR A 255 -16.95 2.27 -10.98
CA TYR A 255 -16.82 1.33 -12.11
C TYR A 255 -17.45 1.88 -13.40
N ARG A 256 -18.56 2.61 -13.29
CA ARG A 256 -19.24 3.22 -14.45
C ARG A 256 -18.39 4.30 -15.15
N VAL A 257 -17.35 4.81 -14.49
CA VAL A 257 -16.51 5.90 -15.02
C VAL A 257 -15.29 5.37 -15.81
N ASN A 258 -14.85 4.12 -15.60
CA ASN A 258 -13.55 3.63 -16.10
C ASN A 258 -13.59 2.32 -16.92
N SER A 259 -14.75 1.87 -17.40
CA SER A 259 -14.85 0.66 -18.24
C SER A 259 -14.61 0.97 -19.72
N PRO A 260 -13.36 0.80 -20.23
CA PRO A 260 -13.15 -0.27 -21.20
C PRO A 260 -11.69 -0.75 -21.26
N PHE A 261 -11.24 -1.78 -20.51
CA PHE A 261 -9.89 -2.33 -20.78
C PHE A 261 -9.62 -3.81 -20.44
N TYR A 262 -10.57 -4.57 -19.89
CA TYR A 262 -10.31 -5.96 -19.46
C TYR A 262 -11.20 -7.02 -20.09
N ALA A 263 -11.50 -6.88 -21.39
CA ALA A 263 -12.19 -7.92 -22.13
C ALA A 263 -11.66 -8.06 -23.56
N LYS A 264 -10.39 -8.47 -23.71
CA LYS A 264 -10.00 -9.31 -24.85
C LYS A 264 -9.17 -10.46 -24.30
N LYS A 265 -9.80 -11.64 -24.19
CA LYS A 265 -9.07 -12.90 -24.10
C LYS A 265 -8.12 -12.97 -25.31
N PRO A 266 -6.85 -13.39 -25.14
CA PRO A 266 -6.08 -13.84 -26.28
C PRO A 266 -6.81 -15.06 -26.86
N ALA A 267 -7.14 -15.00 -28.16
CA ALA A 267 -7.60 -16.15 -28.90
C ALA A 267 -6.50 -17.22 -28.82
N ARG A 268 -6.90 -18.44 -28.46
CA ARG A 268 -6.09 -19.64 -28.66
C ARG A 268 -6.28 -20.10 -30.09
#